data_AF-A0A535P1U2-F1
#
_entry.id   AF-A0A535P1U2-F1
#
_cell.length_a   1.000
_cell.length_b   1.000
_cell.length_c   1.000
_cell.angle_alpha   90.00
_cell.angle_beta   90.00
_cell.angle_gamma   90.00
#
_symmetry.space_group_name_H-M   'P 1'
#
loop_
_entity.id
_entity.type
_entity.pdbx_description
1 polymer ?
#
loop_
_entity_poly.entity_id
_entity_poly.type
_entity_poly.pdbx_seq_one_letter_code
_entity_poly.pdbx_strand_id
1 'polypeptide(L)'
;MFTIHTPVAAGNERFDVDLVRRVAGPLLDGDDRPKTGGVPVERVLTIGRGPDGDDRQFDMTAFSLRLSNAANAVSQLHAGTANVTWQPILEKPILAVTNGVHVPTWLGSPMRELFERHLDADLDDLDGEDDKSRWWEHLDRVPDDDLWEAHQRQKLELAIFARGRLRSQFARHGEAPSVLEDLEGVLDPTALTIGFARRFATYKRASMIFSDMDRLERLVWNAERPVQVIFAGKAHPADRPGQQVIQEIFARSRSPKLRGRVFILEDYDVRVARFLVQGVDVWLNNPRRPLEASGTSGMKAAINGVLNVSVLDGWWDEAWHGDNGWAIGGRDVNPDEGAQDWADAQDLYRILEDEVVPRYFERGKDALPGSWVTLMRSSMASALWRFSSTRMLHDYAELMYLPAAGVEPPTVRSGPSKRGGAGRKSERIAAEAG
;
A
#
# COMPACT_ATOMS: atom_id res chain seq x y z
N MET A 1 -22.17 -11.79 0.85
CA MET A 1 -20.73 -11.62 1.14
C MET A 1 -20.43 -10.16 0.97
N PHE A 2 -19.68 -9.55 1.89
CA PHE A 2 -19.41 -8.13 1.86
C PHE A 2 -17.96 -7.83 2.22
N THR A 3 -17.27 -7.07 1.38
CA THR A 3 -15.90 -6.65 1.63
C THR A 3 -15.89 -5.18 2.04
N ILE A 4 -15.37 -4.89 3.23
CA ILE A 4 -15.20 -3.53 3.72
C ILE A 4 -13.82 -3.00 3.31
N HIS A 5 -13.79 -1.78 2.75
CA HIS A 5 -12.57 -1.11 2.29
C HIS A 5 -12.25 0.19 3.03
N THR A 6 -13.07 0.57 4.01
CA THR A 6 -12.96 1.84 4.71
C THR A 6 -12.70 1.60 6.20
N PRO A 7 -11.57 2.07 6.76
CA PRO A 7 -11.27 1.89 8.18
C PRO A 7 -11.91 2.98 9.07
N VAL A 8 -12.45 4.04 8.47
CA VAL A 8 -13.06 5.20 9.15
C VAL A 8 -14.56 5.27 8.95
N ALA A 9 -15.29 5.55 10.03
CA ALA A 9 -16.76 5.70 10.00
C ALA A 9 -17.23 6.71 8.94
N ALA A 10 -16.51 7.84 8.78
CA ALA A 10 -16.85 8.90 7.84
C ALA A 10 -16.74 8.51 6.36
N GLY A 11 -16.05 7.42 6.04
CA GLY A 11 -15.96 6.92 4.66
C GLY A 11 -17.01 5.84 4.34
N ASN A 12 -17.91 5.53 5.28
CA ASN A 12 -19.05 4.64 5.03
C ASN A 12 -20.24 5.45 4.55
N GLU A 13 -20.91 4.95 3.52
CA GLU A 13 -22.02 5.67 2.89
C GLU A 13 -23.25 5.68 3.81
N ARG A 14 -23.71 6.88 4.13
CA ARG A 14 -24.92 7.14 4.92
C ARG A 14 -25.87 8.02 4.13
N PHE A 15 -27.15 7.68 4.19
CA PHE A 15 -28.22 8.41 3.50
C PHE A 15 -29.27 8.87 4.51
N ASP A 16 -29.86 10.04 4.26
CA ASP A 16 -31.06 10.46 4.99
C ASP A 16 -32.20 9.46 4.75
N VAL A 17 -32.88 9.04 5.81
CA VAL A 17 -33.94 8.01 5.70
C VAL A 17 -35.12 8.45 4.83
N ASP A 18 -35.44 9.74 4.78
CA ASP A 18 -36.52 10.24 3.92
C ASP A 18 -36.12 10.20 2.45
N LEU A 19 -34.83 10.35 2.14
CA LEU A 19 -34.32 10.11 0.78
C LEU A 19 -34.52 8.64 0.40
N VAL A 20 -34.17 7.71 1.29
CA VAL A 20 -34.35 6.28 1.04
C VAL A 20 -35.83 5.94 0.86
N ARG A 21 -36.72 6.47 1.72
CA ARG A 21 -38.18 6.31 1.56
C ARG A 21 -38.66 6.79 0.21
N ARG A 22 -38.28 8.01 -0.20
CA ARG A 22 -38.72 8.59 -1.48
C ARG A 22 -38.23 7.81 -2.69
N VAL A 23 -36.99 7.32 -2.67
CA VAL A 23 -36.35 6.69 -3.84
C VAL A 23 -36.63 5.18 -3.89
N ALA A 24 -36.42 4.47 -2.78
CA ALA A 24 -36.53 3.01 -2.71
C ALA A 24 -37.92 2.53 -2.24
N GLY A 25 -38.67 3.35 -1.49
CA GLY A 25 -40.00 2.99 -0.97
C GLY A 25 -40.95 2.47 -2.06
N PRO A 26 -41.15 3.19 -3.18
CA PRO A 26 -42.04 2.71 -4.25
C PRO A 26 -41.67 1.34 -4.83
N LEU A 27 -40.38 0.98 -4.83
CA LEU A 27 -39.91 -0.33 -5.27
C LEU A 27 -40.16 -1.42 -4.21
N LEU A 28 -39.96 -1.07 -2.94
CA LEU A 28 -39.96 -1.98 -1.80
C LEU A 28 -41.38 -2.28 -1.27
N ASP A 29 -42.18 -1.23 -1.13
CA ASP A 29 -43.57 -1.31 -0.66
C ASP A 29 -44.51 -1.81 -1.78
N GLY A 30 -44.16 -1.52 -3.04
CA GLY A 30 -44.98 -1.84 -4.22
C GLY A 30 -46.03 -0.78 -4.51
N ASP A 31 -46.84 -1.02 -5.55
CA ASP A 31 -47.88 -0.09 -6.01
C ASP A 31 -49.26 -0.77 -6.11
N ASP A 32 -49.58 -1.59 -5.11
CA ASP A 32 -50.83 -2.36 -4.96
C ASP A 32 -51.11 -3.39 -6.06
N ARG A 33 -50.19 -3.58 -7.02
CA ARG A 33 -50.29 -4.62 -8.06
C ARG A 33 -49.79 -5.98 -7.54
N PRO A 34 -50.35 -7.11 -8.04
CA PRO A 34 -49.85 -8.44 -7.70
C PRO A 34 -48.38 -8.59 -8.09
N LYS A 35 -47.56 -9.13 -7.17
CA LYS A 35 -46.11 -9.35 -7.35
C LYS A 35 -45.26 -8.07 -7.45
N THR A 36 -45.79 -6.91 -7.03
CA THR A 36 -44.99 -5.70 -6.79
C THR A 36 -44.82 -5.48 -5.30
N GLY A 37 -43.62 -5.08 -4.86
CA GLY A 37 -43.31 -4.90 -3.44
C GLY A 37 -43.18 -6.20 -2.65
N GLY A 38 -43.38 -6.11 -1.33
CA GLY A 38 -43.34 -7.25 -0.40
C GLY A 38 -42.25 -7.16 0.67
N VAL A 39 -41.44 -6.11 0.67
CA VAL A 39 -40.45 -5.84 1.70
C VAL A 39 -40.66 -4.41 2.19
N PRO A 40 -41.40 -4.18 3.29
CA PRO A 40 -41.71 -2.84 3.76
C PRO A 40 -40.44 -1.99 3.93
N VAL A 41 -40.43 -0.77 3.41
CA VAL A 41 -39.25 0.12 3.46
C VAL A 41 -38.77 0.34 4.89
N GLU A 42 -39.68 0.45 5.86
CA GLU A 42 -39.33 0.59 7.28
C GLU A 42 -38.54 -0.61 7.83
N ARG A 43 -38.79 -1.82 7.30
CA ARG A 43 -37.98 -3.00 7.65
C ARG A 43 -36.57 -2.86 7.11
N VAL A 44 -36.42 -2.38 5.88
CA VAL A 44 -35.11 -2.10 5.28
C VAL A 44 -34.37 -1.04 6.08
N LEU A 45 -35.02 0.09 6.40
CA LEU A 45 -34.44 1.16 7.21
C LEU A 45 -33.96 0.67 8.57
N THR A 46 -34.72 -0.22 9.21
CA THR A 46 -34.32 -0.85 10.48
C THR A 46 -33.04 -1.67 10.34
N ILE A 47 -32.90 -2.44 9.25
CA ILE A 47 -31.68 -3.22 8.95
C ILE A 47 -30.50 -2.30 8.63
N GLY A 48 -30.73 -1.08 8.12
CA GLY A 48 -29.68 -0.11 7.85
C GLY A 48 -29.25 0.77 9.01
N ARG A 49 -29.75 0.55 10.23
CA ARG A 49 -29.32 1.37 11.38
C ARG A 49 -27.85 1.14 11.73
N GLY A 50 -27.07 2.23 11.78
CA GLY A 50 -25.67 2.19 12.16
C GLY A 50 -25.43 1.75 13.62
N PRO A 51 -24.16 1.51 14.01
CA PRO A 51 -23.79 1.14 15.38
C PRO A 51 -24.05 2.25 16.42
N ASP A 52 -24.19 3.50 15.95
CA ASP A 52 -24.60 4.66 16.74
C ASP A 52 -26.12 4.74 16.98
N GLY A 53 -26.91 3.96 16.23
CA GLY A 53 -28.36 3.87 16.40
C GLY A 53 -29.15 5.09 15.89
N ASP A 54 -28.56 6.01 15.12
CA ASP A 54 -29.27 7.17 14.56
C ASP A 54 -30.32 6.70 13.54
N ASP A 55 -31.60 6.86 13.87
CA ASP A 55 -32.73 6.42 13.06
C ASP A 55 -33.09 7.40 11.93
N ARG A 56 -32.40 8.54 11.86
CA ARG A 56 -32.51 9.50 10.74
C ARG A 56 -31.54 9.19 9.61
N GLN A 57 -30.62 8.24 9.83
CA GLN A 57 -29.61 7.83 8.87
C GLN A 57 -29.76 6.35 8.51
N PHE A 58 -29.61 6.06 7.21
CA PHE A 58 -29.48 4.72 6.66
C PHE A 58 -28.01 4.47 6.33
N ASP A 59 -27.36 3.62 7.12
CA ASP A 59 -25.97 3.22 6.94
C ASP A 59 -25.88 1.99 6.03
N MET A 60 -25.38 2.19 4.80
CA MET A 60 -25.24 1.14 3.79
C MET A 60 -24.35 0.00 4.26
N THR A 61 -23.35 0.30 5.08
CA THR A 61 -22.40 -0.71 5.56
C THR A 61 -23.07 -1.57 6.63
N ALA A 62 -23.80 -0.95 7.55
CA ALA A 62 -24.61 -1.69 8.53
C ALA A 62 -25.64 -2.60 7.84
N PHE A 63 -26.32 -2.07 6.82
CA PHE A 63 -27.25 -2.83 5.99
C PHE A 63 -26.57 -4.03 5.33
N SER A 64 -25.41 -3.81 4.70
CA SER A 64 -24.67 -4.84 3.96
C SER A 64 -24.09 -5.93 4.88
N LEU A 65 -23.63 -5.55 6.07
CA LEU A 65 -23.13 -6.48 7.08
C LEU A 65 -24.25 -7.41 7.58
N ARG A 66 -25.43 -6.87 7.91
CA ARG A 66 -26.56 -7.67 8.39
C ARG A 66 -27.16 -8.59 7.31
N LEU A 67 -27.08 -8.21 6.04
CA LEU A 67 -27.56 -9.05 4.93
C LEU A 67 -26.53 -10.02 4.37
N SER A 68 -25.29 -10.01 4.86
CA SER A 68 -24.22 -10.86 4.35
C SER A 68 -23.97 -12.06 5.25
N ASN A 69 -23.90 -13.25 4.65
CA ASN A 69 -23.51 -14.48 5.37
C ASN A 69 -22.10 -14.42 5.97
N ALA A 70 -21.20 -13.65 5.35
CA ALA A 70 -19.82 -13.45 5.75
C ALA A 70 -19.34 -12.06 5.25
N ALA A 71 -18.41 -11.47 6.01
CA ALA A 71 -17.77 -10.21 5.66
C ALA A 71 -16.27 -10.26 5.89
N ASN A 72 -15.51 -9.51 5.10
CA ASN A 72 -14.06 -9.43 5.23
C ASN A 72 -13.54 -7.99 5.09
N ALA A 73 -12.45 -7.72 5.79
CA ALA A 73 -11.59 -6.57 5.61
C ALA A 73 -10.41 -6.94 4.69
N VAL A 74 -9.63 -5.92 4.33
CA VAL A 74 -8.60 -5.99 3.27
C VAL A 74 -7.14 -5.97 3.75
N SER A 75 -6.92 -6.06 5.06
CA SER A 75 -5.65 -6.33 5.75
C SER A 75 -5.94 -6.82 7.16
N GLN A 76 -4.93 -7.37 7.84
CA GLN A 76 -5.05 -7.86 9.22
C GLN A 76 -5.39 -6.72 10.19
N LEU A 77 -4.67 -5.60 10.12
CA LEU A 77 -4.93 -4.43 10.97
C LEU A 77 -6.33 -3.86 10.74
N HIS A 78 -6.77 -3.79 9.47
CA HIS A 78 -8.10 -3.32 9.13
C HIS A 78 -9.20 -4.25 9.63
N ALA A 79 -9.00 -5.57 9.62
CA ALA A 79 -9.96 -6.49 10.25
C ALA A 79 -10.10 -6.20 11.74
N GLY A 80 -8.99 -5.93 12.44
CA GLY A 80 -9.01 -5.53 13.85
C GLY A 80 -9.85 -4.27 14.09
N THR A 81 -9.57 -3.19 13.35
CA THR A 81 -10.29 -1.92 13.51
C THR A 81 -11.75 -2.02 13.08
N ALA A 82 -12.07 -2.78 12.03
CA ALA A 82 -13.42 -2.99 11.57
C ALA A 82 -14.26 -3.78 12.59
N ASN A 83 -13.71 -4.85 13.18
CA ASN A 83 -14.42 -5.61 14.21
C ASN A 83 -14.73 -4.76 15.45
N VAL A 84 -13.82 -3.86 15.86
CA VAL A 84 -14.09 -2.92 16.96
C VAL A 84 -15.20 -1.93 16.59
N THR A 85 -15.11 -1.33 15.40
CA THR A 85 -16.06 -0.31 14.92
C THR A 85 -17.48 -0.86 14.81
N TRP A 86 -17.62 -2.08 14.29
CA TRP A 86 -18.92 -2.68 13.97
C TRP A 86 -19.42 -3.65 15.04
N GLN A 87 -18.67 -3.86 16.13
CA GLN A 87 -19.02 -4.77 17.23
C GLN A 87 -20.49 -4.68 17.67
N PRO A 88 -21.13 -3.50 17.81
CA PRO A 88 -22.51 -3.41 18.28
C PRO A 88 -23.55 -4.06 17.35
N ILE A 89 -23.21 -4.31 16.08
CA ILE A 89 -24.14 -4.83 15.07
C ILE A 89 -23.68 -6.14 14.43
N LEU A 90 -22.47 -6.62 14.72
CA LEU A 90 -21.91 -7.81 14.12
C LEU A 90 -22.49 -9.08 14.76
N GLU A 91 -23.04 -9.96 13.93
CA GLU A 91 -23.41 -11.32 14.32
C GLU A 91 -22.23 -12.30 14.17
N LYS A 92 -21.28 -11.96 13.29
CA LYS A 92 -20.11 -12.77 12.95
C LYS A 92 -18.88 -11.87 12.83
N PRO A 93 -17.67 -12.38 13.13
CA PRO A 93 -16.46 -11.60 12.96
C PRO A 93 -16.22 -11.25 11.49
N ILE A 94 -15.68 -10.05 11.26
CA ILE A 94 -15.16 -9.64 9.96
C ILE A 94 -13.79 -10.30 9.80
N LEU A 95 -13.61 -11.18 8.81
CA LEU A 95 -12.34 -11.85 8.55
C LEU A 95 -11.33 -10.93 7.85
N ALA A 96 -10.05 -11.29 7.86
CA ALA A 96 -9.03 -10.59 7.10
C ALA A 96 -8.72 -11.35 5.81
N VAL A 97 -9.00 -10.75 4.65
CA VAL A 97 -8.46 -11.21 3.37
C VAL A 97 -7.57 -10.10 2.83
N THR A 98 -6.27 -10.19 3.11
CA THR A 98 -5.33 -9.14 2.70
C THR A 98 -5.32 -9.02 1.18
N ASN A 99 -5.48 -7.79 0.69
CA ASN A 99 -5.39 -7.49 -0.75
C ASN A 99 -4.10 -8.03 -1.38
N GLY A 100 -4.18 -8.29 -2.67
CA GLY A 100 -3.03 -8.60 -3.52
C GLY A 100 -3.05 -7.84 -4.84
N VAL A 101 -1.95 -7.94 -5.58
CA VAL A 101 -1.77 -7.29 -6.87
C VAL A 101 -1.50 -8.33 -7.95
N HIS A 102 -2.00 -8.07 -9.15
CA HIS A 102 -1.76 -8.95 -10.29
C HIS A 102 -0.32 -8.77 -10.80
N VAL A 103 0.58 -9.67 -10.38
CA VAL A 103 2.02 -9.59 -10.66
C VAL A 103 2.32 -9.43 -12.15
N PRO A 104 1.71 -10.20 -13.09
CA PRO A 104 1.99 -10.04 -14.52
C PRO A 104 1.73 -8.63 -15.05
N THR A 105 0.72 -7.96 -14.50
CA THR A 105 0.41 -6.58 -14.89
C THR A 105 1.41 -5.59 -14.31
N TRP A 106 1.82 -5.73 -13.06
CA TRP A 106 2.57 -4.68 -12.35
C TRP A 106 4.08 -4.85 -12.39
N LEU A 107 4.58 -6.05 -12.66
CA LEU A 107 6.00 -6.30 -12.87
C LEU A 107 6.46 -5.65 -14.19
N GLY A 108 7.56 -4.90 -14.16
CA GLY A 108 8.12 -4.28 -15.35
C GLY A 108 8.84 -5.29 -16.23
N SER A 109 8.91 -4.99 -17.53
CA SER A 109 9.54 -5.89 -18.51
C SER A 109 10.99 -6.26 -18.18
N PRO A 110 11.86 -5.34 -17.71
CA PRO A 110 13.23 -5.71 -17.34
C PRO A 110 13.30 -6.77 -16.23
N MET A 111 12.47 -6.64 -15.19
CA MET A 111 12.41 -7.62 -14.10
C MET A 111 11.79 -8.95 -14.54
N ARG A 112 10.77 -8.91 -15.40
CA ARG A 112 10.19 -10.10 -16.02
C ARG A 112 11.25 -10.87 -16.84
N GLU A 113 11.92 -10.18 -17.76
CA GLU A 113 12.98 -10.77 -18.62
C GLU A 113 14.10 -11.40 -17.77
N LEU A 114 14.43 -10.77 -16.64
CA LEU A 114 15.40 -11.27 -15.67
C LEU A 114 14.94 -12.58 -15.02
N PHE A 115 13.71 -12.63 -14.49
CA PHE A 115 13.20 -13.83 -13.83
C PHE A 115 12.97 -14.98 -14.80
N GLU A 116 12.47 -14.71 -16.01
CA GLU A 116 12.32 -15.71 -17.07
C GLU A 116 13.69 -16.32 -17.44
N ARG A 117 14.74 -15.49 -17.55
CA ARG A 117 16.09 -15.95 -17.92
C ARG A 117 16.78 -16.78 -16.83
N HIS A 118 16.71 -16.34 -15.57
CA HIS A 118 17.49 -16.96 -14.49
C HIS A 118 16.73 -18.02 -13.71
N LEU A 119 15.39 -17.94 -13.68
CA LEU A 119 14.54 -18.76 -12.82
C LEU A 119 13.50 -19.57 -13.59
N ASP A 120 13.43 -19.44 -14.92
CA ASP A 120 12.37 -20.04 -15.76
C ASP A 120 10.97 -19.66 -15.25
N ALA A 121 10.83 -18.40 -14.82
CA ALA A 121 9.65 -17.91 -14.15
C ALA A 121 8.42 -17.91 -15.08
N ASP A 122 7.39 -18.66 -14.68
CA ASP A 122 6.04 -18.48 -15.21
C ASP A 122 5.30 -17.49 -14.30
N LEU A 123 4.90 -16.36 -14.87
CA LEU A 123 4.19 -15.32 -14.12
C LEU A 123 2.67 -15.55 -14.12
N ASP A 124 2.18 -16.40 -15.02
CA ASP A 124 0.76 -16.78 -15.08
C ASP A 124 0.46 -17.95 -14.12
N ASP A 125 1.48 -18.71 -13.72
CA ASP A 125 1.41 -19.74 -12.67
C ASP A 125 2.28 -19.37 -11.45
N LEU A 126 1.66 -18.65 -10.50
CA LEU A 126 2.26 -18.35 -9.20
C LEU A 126 1.85 -19.33 -8.09
N ASP A 127 1.19 -20.45 -8.40
CA ASP A 127 0.70 -21.39 -7.38
C ASP A 127 1.05 -22.85 -7.68
N GLY A 128 1.96 -23.10 -8.61
CA GLY A 128 2.37 -24.46 -8.94
C GLY A 128 2.96 -25.21 -7.72
N GLU A 129 2.71 -26.53 -7.70
CA GLU A 129 2.98 -27.38 -6.54
C GLU A 129 4.46 -27.74 -6.35
N ASP A 130 5.29 -27.63 -7.40
CA ASP A 130 6.69 -28.04 -7.38
C ASP A 130 7.65 -26.88 -7.03
N ASP A 131 8.91 -27.22 -6.77
CA ASP A 131 9.94 -26.23 -6.40
C ASP A 131 10.29 -25.27 -7.56
N LYS A 132 10.06 -25.72 -8.80
CA LYS A 132 10.38 -24.95 -10.00
C LYS A 132 9.33 -23.87 -10.25
N SER A 133 8.05 -24.19 -10.07
CA SER A 133 6.94 -23.23 -10.18
C SER A 133 7.00 -22.15 -9.09
N ARG A 134 7.57 -22.46 -7.92
CA ARG A 134 7.84 -21.48 -6.85
C ARG A 134 9.12 -20.67 -7.07
N TRP A 135 9.32 -20.17 -8.27
CA TRP A 135 10.53 -19.45 -8.69
C TRP A 135 10.86 -18.24 -7.80
N TRP A 136 9.86 -17.57 -7.21
CA TRP A 136 10.04 -16.43 -6.30
C TRP A 136 10.74 -16.80 -4.98
N GLU A 137 10.83 -18.08 -4.63
CA GLU A 137 11.60 -18.57 -3.47
C GLU A 137 13.11 -18.61 -3.77
N HIS A 138 13.50 -18.53 -5.05
CA HIS A 138 14.87 -18.72 -5.53
C HIS A 138 15.50 -17.44 -6.10
N LEU A 139 15.05 -16.27 -5.62
CA LEU A 139 15.59 -14.98 -6.06
C LEU A 139 17.09 -14.82 -5.76
N ASP A 140 17.67 -15.62 -4.85
CA ASP A 140 19.10 -15.68 -4.55
C ASP A 140 19.93 -16.16 -5.75
N ARG A 141 19.33 -16.87 -6.71
CA ARG A 141 20.00 -17.34 -7.93
C ARG A 141 20.17 -16.24 -8.99
N VAL A 142 19.53 -15.09 -8.80
CA VAL A 142 19.64 -13.94 -9.72
C VAL A 142 20.87 -13.11 -9.35
N PRO A 143 21.85 -12.94 -10.26
CA PRO A 143 23.03 -12.12 -10.00
C PRO A 143 22.70 -10.67 -9.60
N ASP A 144 23.52 -10.10 -8.72
CA ASP A 144 23.29 -8.75 -8.17
C ASP A 144 23.45 -7.64 -9.21
N ASP A 145 24.40 -7.82 -10.14
CA ASP A 145 24.62 -6.92 -11.29
C ASP A 145 23.42 -6.93 -12.25
N ASP A 146 22.92 -8.11 -12.61
CA ASP A 146 21.76 -8.25 -13.49
C ASP A 146 20.49 -7.65 -12.86
N LEU A 147 20.28 -7.86 -11.55
CA LEU A 147 19.14 -7.25 -10.83
C LEU A 147 19.25 -5.72 -10.78
N TRP A 148 20.46 -5.21 -10.49
CA TRP A 148 20.69 -3.77 -10.47
C TRP A 148 20.54 -3.14 -11.86
N GLU A 149 21.02 -3.79 -12.92
CA GLU A 149 20.86 -3.33 -14.30
C GLU A 149 19.37 -3.27 -14.70
N ALA A 150 18.59 -4.29 -14.38
CA ALA A 150 17.16 -4.33 -14.65
C ALA A 150 16.43 -3.14 -13.99
N HIS A 151 16.74 -2.84 -12.73
CA HIS A 151 16.20 -1.67 -12.01
C HIS A 151 16.64 -0.35 -12.65
N GLN A 152 17.92 -0.20 -12.97
CA GLN A 152 18.44 1.00 -13.63
C GLN A 152 17.79 1.25 -14.99
N ARG A 153 17.44 0.19 -15.74
CA ARG A 153 16.65 0.28 -16.97
C ARG A 153 15.24 0.80 -16.71
N GLN A 154 14.52 0.26 -15.72
CA GLN A 154 13.19 0.76 -15.35
C GLN A 154 13.22 2.23 -14.91
N LYS A 155 14.27 2.62 -14.19
CA LYS A 155 14.50 4.00 -13.75
C LYS A 155 14.74 4.96 -14.92
N LEU A 156 15.53 4.55 -15.90
CA LEU A 156 15.72 5.32 -17.13
C LEU A 156 14.40 5.47 -17.91
N GLU A 157 13.63 4.39 -18.03
CA GLU A 157 12.30 4.42 -18.66
C GLU A 157 11.35 5.40 -17.96
N LEU A 158 11.32 5.42 -16.62
CA LEU A 158 10.59 6.40 -15.83
C LEU A 158 11.06 7.83 -16.12
N ALA A 159 12.37 8.08 -16.11
CA ALA A 159 12.91 9.42 -16.35
C ALA A 159 12.49 9.96 -17.73
N ILE A 160 12.62 9.15 -18.80
CA ILE A 160 12.20 9.51 -20.15
C ILE A 160 10.70 9.81 -20.20
N PHE A 161 9.87 8.93 -19.62
CA PHE A 161 8.42 9.09 -19.58
C PHE A 161 8.01 10.38 -18.84
N ALA A 162 8.58 10.60 -17.66
CA ALA A 162 8.24 11.72 -16.79
C ALA A 162 8.72 13.06 -17.38
N ARG A 163 9.90 13.12 -18.02
CA ARG A 163 10.35 14.31 -18.78
C ARG A 163 9.35 14.69 -19.88
N GLY A 164 8.89 13.70 -20.66
CA GLY A 164 7.87 13.92 -21.69
C GLY A 164 6.57 14.48 -21.12
N ARG A 165 6.10 13.93 -19.99
CA ARG A 165 4.90 14.43 -19.29
C ARG A 165 5.08 15.85 -18.75
N LEU A 166 6.19 16.13 -18.08
CA LEU A 166 6.49 17.46 -17.56
C LEU A 166 6.57 18.50 -18.68
N ARG A 167 7.19 18.16 -19.81
CA ARG A 167 7.26 19.04 -20.99
C ARG A 167 5.87 19.38 -21.52
N SER A 168 5.01 18.38 -21.71
CA SER A 168 3.62 18.61 -22.13
C SER A 168 2.85 19.46 -21.12
N GLN A 169 3.00 19.16 -19.82
CA GLN A 169 2.35 19.90 -18.75
C GLN A 169 2.77 21.37 -18.70
N PHE A 170 4.08 21.65 -18.73
CA PHE A 170 4.61 23.01 -18.65
C PHE A 170 4.26 23.82 -19.90
N ALA A 171 4.27 23.19 -21.08
CA ALA A 171 3.80 23.83 -22.31
C ALA A 171 2.30 24.20 -22.24
N ARG A 172 1.44 23.33 -21.70
CA ARG A 172 0.02 23.65 -21.46
C ARG A 172 -0.17 24.83 -20.52
N HIS A 173 0.73 24.99 -19.55
CA HIS A 173 0.70 26.10 -18.60
C HIS A 173 1.31 27.40 -19.15
N GLY A 174 1.81 27.40 -20.38
CA GLY A 174 2.39 28.58 -21.02
C GLY A 174 3.77 28.96 -20.49
N GLU A 175 4.53 28.00 -19.93
CA GLU A 175 5.91 28.23 -19.50
C GLU A 175 6.81 28.59 -20.70
N ALA A 176 7.82 29.43 -20.46
CA ALA A 176 8.71 29.92 -21.52
C ALA A 176 9.54 28.78 -22.14
N PRO A 177 9.93 28.88 -23.43
CA PRO A 177 10.72 27.86 -24.11
C PRO A 177 12.01 27.47 -23.36
N SER A 178 12.71 28.42 -22.75
CA SER A 178 13.93 28.16 -21.96
C SER A 178 13.66 27.23 -20.76
N VAL A 179 12.50 27.38 -20.11
CA VAL A 179 12.09 26.49 -19.00
C VAL A 179 11.82 25.07 -19.52
N LEU A 180 11.33 24.93 -20.75
CA LEU A 180 11.11 23.62 -21.37
C LEU A 180 12.41 22.94 -21.80
N GLU A 181 13.42 23.72 -22.19
CA GLU A 181 14.77 23.23 -22.48
C GLU A 181 15.47 22.73 -21.20
N ASP A 182 15.32 23.44 -20.08
CA ASP A 182 15.85 23.01 -18.78
C ASP A 182 15.31 21.63 -18.34
N LEU A 183 14.10 21.25 -18.80
CA LEU A 183 13.50 19.95 -18.47
C LEU A 183 14.24 18.76 -19.10
N GLU A 184 15.08 18.97 -20.12
CA GLU A 184 15.84 17.87 -20.73
C GLU A 184 16.88 17.29 -19.77
N GLY A 185 17.38 18.10 -18.83
CA GLY A 185 18.35 17.72 -17.81
C GLY A 185 17.77 17.26 -16.47
N VAL A 186 16.45 17.32 -16.26
CA VAL A 186 15.84 16.95 -14.98
C VAL A 186 15.64 15.44 -14.85
N LEU A 187 15.31 14.93 -13.65
CA LEU A 187 15.09 13.50 -13.41
C LEU A 187 16.31 12.66 -13.81
N ASP A 188 17.42 12.89 -13.12
CA ASP A 188 18.66 12.16 -13.34
C ASP A 188 18.52 10.70 -12.88
N PRO A 189 18.71 9.69 -13.75
CA PRO A 189 18.64 8.27 -13.35
C PRO A 189 19.71 7.84 -12.34
N THR A 190 20.76 8.64 -12.13
CA THR A 190 21.80 8.36 -11.12
C THR A 190 21.39 8.81 -9.72
N ALA A 191 20.50 9.80 -9.61
CA ALA A 191 20.00 10.33 -8.34
C ALA A 191 18.99 9.37 -7.67
N LEU A 192 18.99 9.32 -6.35
CA LEU A 192 17.96 8.58 -5.60
C LEU A 192 16.60 9.22 -5.87
N THR A 193 15.63 8.43 -6.33
CA THR A 193 14.29 8.87 -6.70
C THR A 193 13.27 8.33 -5.69
N ILE A 194 12.62 9.24 -4.98
CA ILE A 194 11.52 8.94 -4.06
C ILE A 194 10.19 9.18 -4.78
N GLY A 195 9.36 8.15 -4.86
CA GLY A 195 8.01 8.23 -5.41
C GLY A 195 6.95 8.37 -4.33
N PHE A 196 5.99 9.26 -4.56
CA PHE A 196 4.74 9.33 -3.81
C PHE A 196 3.58 9.47 -4.79
N ALA A 197 2.77 8.41 -4.97
CA ALA A 197 1.55 8.55 -5.76
C ALA A 197 0.31 7.88 -5.19
N ARG A 198 -0.75 8.68 -5.05
CA ARG A 198 -2.02 8.28 -4.42
C ARG A 198 -3.06 9.39 -4.51
N ARG A 199 -4.32 9.07 -4.16
CA ARG A 199 -5.35 10.09 -3.95
C ARG A 199 -4.90 11.01 -2.80
N PHE A 200 -4.96 12.32 -3.01
CA PHE A 200 -4.66 13.29 -1.97
C PHE A 200 -5.83 13.41 -1.01
N ALA A 201 -5.55 13.14 0.26
CA ALA A 201 -6.44 13.27 1.41
C ALA A 201 -5.57 13.62 2.63
N THR A 202 -6.13 14.30 3.62
CA THR A 202 -5.38 14.81 4.78
C THR A 202 -4.67 13.70 5.55
N TYR A 203 -5.35 12.57 5.80
CA TYR A 203 -4.78 11.45 6.53
C TYR A 203 -3.60 10.77 5.81
N LYS A 204 -3.40 10.97 4.50
CA LYS A 204 -2.24 10.42 3.76
C LYS A 204 -0.95 11.21 4.03
N ARG A 205 -1.05 12.41 4.63
CA ARG A 205 0.05 13.29 5.04
C ARG A 205 1.08 13.54 3.93
N ALA A 206 0.64 13.74 2.69
CA ALA A 206 1.53 13.95 1.54
C ALA A 206 2.50 15.14 1.72
N SER A 207 2.15 16.12 2.54
CA SER A 207 3.00 17.28 2.84
C SER A 207 4.08 17.04 3.91
N MET A 208 4.10 15.88 4.58
CA MET A 208 4.99 15.59 5.71
C MET A 208 6.48 15.74 5.37
N ILE A 209 6.88 15.36 4.15
CA ILE A 209 8.27 15.52 3.67
C ILE A 209 8.68 17.00 3.51
N PHE A 210 7.76 17.95 3.61
CA PHE A 210 8.06 19.38 3.59
C PHE A 210 7.99 20.03 4.98
N SER A 211 7.89 19.22 6.03
CA SER A 211 7.86 19.71 7.42
C SER A 211 9.17 20.39 7.83
N ASP A 212 10.32 19.93 7.30
CA ASP A 212 11.63 20.56 7.49
C ASP A 212 12.26 20.89 6.13
N MET A 213 12.03 22.12 5.68
CA MET A 213 12.49 22.57 4.37
C MET A 213 14.01 22.62 4.26
N ASP A 214 14.73 22.87 5.35
CA ASP A 214 16.19 23.00 5.32
C ASP A 214 16.86 21.63 5.25
N ARG A 215 16.32 20.62 5.94
CA ARG A 215 16.74 19.21 5.78
C ARG A 215 16.44 18.70 4.38
N LEU A 216 15.23 18.94 3.87
CA LEU A 216 14.86 18.53 2.52
C LEU A 216 15.77 19.16 1.46
N GLU A 217 16.03 20.47 1.56
CA GLU A 217 16.93 21.19 0.64
C GLU A 217 18.34 20.57 0.62
N ARG A 218 18.89 20.26 1.79
CA ARG A 218 20.20 19.58 1.90
C ARG A 218 20.20 18.20 1.25
N LEU A 219 19.13 17.43 1.41
CA LEU A 219 19.00 16.11 0.79
C LEU A 219 18.97 16.21 -0.73
N VAL A 220 18.10 17.07 -1.27
CA VAL A 220 17.88 17.11 -2.72
C VAL A 220 19.01 17.79 -3.50
N TRP A 221 19.76 18.68 -2.87
CA TRP A 221 20.89 19.39 -3.50
C TRP A 221 22.27 18.87 -3.09
N ASN A 222 22.35 17.74 -2.39
CA ASN A 222 23.64 17.13 -2.11
C ASN A 222 24.34 16.76 -3.43
N ALA A 223 25.53 17.31 -3.66
CA ALA A 223 26.28 17.12 -4.90
C ALA A 223 26.81 15.68 -5.07
N GLU A 224 27.11 14.99 -3.98
CA GLU A 224 27.63 13.62 -3.98
C GLU A 224 26.52 12.58 -3.92
N ARG A 225 25.39 12.92 -3.30
CA ARG A 225 24.26 12.02 -3.03
C ARG A 225 22.93 12.68 -3.41
N PRO A 226 22.72 13.02 -4.69
CA PRO A 226 21.56 13.78 -5.10
C PRO A 226 20.27 12.99 -4.90
N VAL A 227 19.24 13.64 -4.36
CA VAL A 227 17.90 13.09 -4.18
C VAL A 227 16.90 13.87 -5.03
N GLN A 228 15.92 13.17 -5.58
CA GLN A 228 14.78 13.75 -6.27
C GLN A 228 13.47 13.11 -5.82
N VAL A 229 12.38 13.88 -5.88
CA VAL A 229 11.07 13.43 -5.40
C VAL A 229 10.05 13.61 -6.51
N ILE A 230 9.26 12.57 -6.78
CA ILE A 230 8.17 12.61 -7.75
C ILE A 230 6.85 12.38 -7.04
N PHE A 231 5.98 13.39 -7.10
CA PHE A 231 4.59 13.28 -6.68
C PHE A 231 3.70 12.99 -7.88
N ALA A 232 2.66 12.19 -7.66
CA ALA A 232 1.54 12.10 -8.59
C ALA A 232 0.23 11.80 -7.86
N GLY A 233 -0.90 12.27 -8.38
CA GLY A 233 -2.18 11.96 -7.75
C GLY A 233 -3.27 12.93 -8.13
N LYS A 234 -4.46 12.68 -7.60
CA LYS A 234 -5.65 13.51 -7.77
C LYS A 234 -6.33 13.71 -6.43
N ALA A 235 -6.89 14.89 -6.20
CA ALA A 235 -7.82 15.13 -5.10
C ALA A 235 -9.25 14.88 -5.60
N HIS A 236 -10.14 14.49 -4.69
CA HIS A 236 -11.55 14.38 -5.04
C HIS A 236 -12.14 15.78 -5.28
N PRO A 237 -13.03 15.98 -6.27
CA PRO A 237 -13.60 17.31 -6.55
C PRO A 237 -14.29 17.97 -5.37
N ALA A 238 -14.89 17.18 -4.48
CA ALA A 238 -15.52 17.65 -3.24
C ALA A 238 -14.58 17.77 -2.02
N ASP A 239 -13.33 17.28 -2.12
CA ASP A 239 -12.37 17.27 -1.01
C ASP A 239 -11.48 18.52 -1.05
N ARG A 240 -12.01 19.64 -0.51
CA ARG A 240 -11.28 20.92 -0.46
C ARG A 240 -9.94 20.81 0.29
N PRO A 241 -9.86 20.15 1.47
CA PRO A 241 -8.57 19.93 2.13
C PRO A 241 -7.57 19.18 1.25
N GLY A 242 -7.99 18.11 0.57
CA GLY A 242 -7.13 17.37 -0.36
C GLY A 242 -6.62 18.23 -1.53
N GLN A 243 -7.44 19.16 -2.03
CA GLN A 243 -7.02 20.10 -3.08
C GLN A 243 -5.98 21.12 -2.58
N GLN A 244 -6.13 21.62 -1.35
CA GLN A 244 -5.15 22.52 -0.74
C GLN A 244 -3.77 21.85 -0.60
N VAL A 245 -3.73 20.57 -0.22
CA VAL A 245 -2.49 19.80 -0.15
C VAL A 245 -1.79 19.76 -1.51
N ILE A 246 -2.51 19.52 -2.62
CA ILE A 246 -1.91 19.51 -3.96
C ILE A 246 -1.34 20.89 -4.32
N GLN A 247 -2.10 21.96 -4.05
CA GLN A 247 -1.68 23.32 -4.33
C GLN A 247 -0.40 23.68 -3.56
N GLU A 248 -0.32 23.27 -2.29
CA GLU A 248 0.86 23.47 -1.46
C GLU A 248 2.07 22.73 -2.02
N ILE A 249 1.94 21.44 -2.35
CA ILE A 249 3.03 20.65 -2.94
C ILE A 249 3.48 21.28 -4.26
N PHE A 250 2.54 21.74 -5.09
CA PHE A 250 2.84 22.43 -6.34
C PHE A 250 3.61 23.73 -6.11
N ALA A 251 3.15 24.58 -5.20
CA ALA A 251 3.84 25.82 -4.86
C ALA A 251 5.26 25.54 -4.32
N ARG A 252 5.41 24.57 -3.42
CA ARG A 252 6.71 24.17 -2.87
C ARG A 252 7.65 23.61 -3.93
N SER A 253 7.16 22.76 -4.83
CA SER A 253 7.97 22.19 -5.94
C SER A 253 8.52 23.24 -6.90
N ARG A 254 7.85 24.40 -7.00
CA ARG A 254 8.28 25.54 -7.82
C ARG A 254 9.17 26.55 -7.07
N SER A 255 9.37 26.37 -5.77
CA SER A 255 10.21 27.26 -4.98
C SER A 255 11.68 27.19 -5.42
N PRO A 256 12.48 28.27 -5.29
CA PRO A 256 13.90 28.24 -5.61
C PRO A 256 14.68 27.14 -4.89
N LYS A 257 14.23 26.76 -3.67
CA LYS A 257 14.83 25.71 -2.86
C LYS A 257 14.64 24.29 -3.42
N LEU A 258 13.60 24.03 -4.23
CA LEU A 258 13.23 22.67 -4.64
C LEU A 258 13.08 22.47 -6.16
N ARG A 259 12.98 23.56 -6.92
CA ARG A 259 12.79 23.52 -8.37
C ARG A 259 13.91 22.72 -9.03
N GLY A 260 13.55 21.75 -9.85
CA GLY A 260 14.51 20.86 -10.53
C GLY A 260 14.91 19.63 -9.72
N ARG A 261 14.36 19.46 -8.51
CA ARG A 261 14.53 18.22 -7.71
C ARG A 261 13.22 17.62 -7.22
N VAL A 262 12.18 18.43 -7.04
CA VAL A 262 10.84 17.98 -6.68
C VAL A 262 9.89 18.20 -7.85
N PHE A 263 9.21 17.14 -8.28
CA PHE A 263 8.37 17.12 -9.48
C PHE A 263 6.97 16.66 -9.15
N ILE A 264 5.99 17.15 -9.92
CA ILE A 264 4.60 16.72 -9.84
C ILE A 264 4.14 16.30 -11.22
N LEU A 265 3.74 15.03 -11.35
CA LEU A 265 3.13 14.50 -12.55
C LEU A 265 1.60 14.58 -12.44
N GLU A 266 1.02 15.40 -13.30
CA GLU A 266 -0.43 15.52 -13.45
C GLU A 266 -1.07 14.28 -14.08
N ASP A 267 -2.40 14.22 -13.97
CA ASP A 267 -3.22 13.20 -14.64
C ASP A 267 -2.83 11.76 -14.27
N TYR A 268 -2.58 11.51 -12.97
CA TYR A 268 -2.30 10.18 -12.44
C TYR A 268 -3.36 9.17 -12.88
N ASP A 269 -2.90 8.13 -13.54
CA ASP A 269 -3.65 7.00 -14.10
C ASP A 269 -2.83 5.71 -13.96
N VAL A 270 -3.35 4.59 -14.48
CA VAL A 270 -2.65 3.31 -14.44
C VAL A 270 -1.31 3.36 -15.18
N ARG A 271 -1.19 4.16 -16.25
CA ARG A 271 0.05 4.27 -17.03
C ARG A 271 1.13 4.99 -16.22
N VAL A 272 0.81 6.14 -15.61
CA VAL A 272 1.73 6.86 -14.72
C VAL A 272 2.10 5.98 -13.53
N ALA A 273 1.13 5.27 -12.95
CA ALA A 273 1.37 4.35 -11.85
C ALA A 273 2.40 3.27 -12.20
N ARG A 274 2.32 2.65 -13.39
CA ARG A 274 3.27 1.62 -13.84
C ARG A 274 4.71 2.15 -13.85
N PHE A 275 4.97 3.27 -14.51
CA PHE A 275 6.32 3.84 -14.55
C PHE A 275 6.85 4.20 -13.15
N LEU A 276 5.99 4.74 -12.29
CA LEU A 276 6.40 5.11 -10.94
C LEU A 276 6.74 3.90 -10.06
N VAL A 277 5.83 2.92 -9.93
CA VAL A 277 6.07 1.75 -9.06
C VAL A 277 7.17 0.83 -9.59
N GLN A 278 7.58 0.99 -10.84
CA GLN A 278 8.66 0.22 -11.47
C GLN A 278 10.02 0.93 -11.40
N GLY A 279 10.05 2.27 -11.51
CA GLY A 279 11.29 3.00 -11.77
C GLY A 279 11.79 3.92 -10.67
N VAL A 280 11.02 4.16 -9.60
CA VAL A 280 11.55 4.88 -8.42
C VAL A 280 12.38 3.93 -7.55
N ASP A 281 13.27 4.46 -6.72
CA ASP A 281 14.08 3.63 -5.81
C ASP A 281 13.36 3.38 -4.47
N VAL A 282 12.60 4.40 -4.03
CA VAL A 282 11.85 4.38 -2.77
C VAL A 282 10.40 4.72 -3.02
N TRP A 283 9.49 3.92 -2.49
CA TRP A 283 8.06 4.21 -2.41
C TRP A 283 7.69 4.76 -1.03
N LEU A 284 7.38 6.06 -0.97
CA LEU A 284 7.03 6.73 0.27
C LEU A 284 5.53 6.58 0.58
N ASN A 285 5.24 6.20 1.82
CA ASN A 285 3.87 6.01 2.28
C ASN A 285 3.69 6.31 3.78
N ASN A 286 3.12 7.46 4.10
CA ASN A 286 3.06 7.94 5.48
C ASN A 286 1.63 8.29 5.97
N PRO A 287 0.64 7.38 5.82
CA PRO A 287 -0.71 7.63 6.30
C PRO A 287 -0.70 7.74 7.82
N ARG A 288 -1.69 8.44 8.39
CA ARG A 288 -1.95 8.39 9.82
C ARG A 288 -2.49 7.00 10.14
N ARG A 289 -1.82 6.31 11.06
CA ARG A 289 -2.26 5.01 11.57
C ARG A 289 -3.49 5.17 12.48
N PRO A 290 -4.52 4.30 12.43
CA PRO A 290 -4.73 3.16 11.54
C PRO A 290 -5.73 3.48 10.40
N LEU A 291 -5.54 4.60 9.68
CA LEU A 291 -6.51 5.12 8.72
C LEU A 291 -6.30 4.59 7.29
N GLU A 292 -5.28 3.77 7.06
CA GLU A 292 -5.09 3.00 5.84
C GLU A 292 -5.68 1.59 5.98
N ALA A 293 -6.72 1.27 5.19
CA ALA A 293 -7.26 -0.09 5.19
C ALA A 293 -6.28 -1.14 4.64
N SER A 294 -5.43 -0.77 3.67
CA SER A 294 -4.45 -1.67 3.05
C SER A 294 -3.37 -0.86 2.32
N GLY A 295 -3.56 -0.54 1.04
CA GLY A 295 -2.62 0.26 0.25
C GLY A 295 -1.81 -0.58 -0.75
N THR A 296 -2.43 -0.95 -1.88
CA THR A 296 -1.83 -1.86 -2.85
C THR A 296 -0.68 -1.27 -3.67
N SER A 297 -0.44 0.04 -3.63
CA SER A 297 0.66 0.65 -4.40
C SER A 297 2.04 0.25 -3.87
N GLY A 298 2.18 0.05 -2.55
CA GLY A 298 3.42 -0.44 -1.97
C GLY A 298 3.74 -1.88 -2.40
N MET A 299 2.71 -2.73 -2.54
CA MET A 299 2.86 -4.10 -3.07
C MET A 299 3.40 -4.09 -4.51
N LYS A 300 2.86 -3.21 -5.36
CA LYS A 300 3.30 -3.05 -6.76
C LYS A 300 4.75 -2.57 -6.86
N ALA A 301 5.15 -1.71 -5.93
CA ALA A 301 6.52 -1.22 -5.84
C ALA A 301 7.46 -2.36 -5.40
N ALA A 302 7.12 -3.07 -4.32
CA ALA A 302 7.94 -4.12 -3.74
C ALA A 302 8.24 -5.27 -4.73
N ILE A 303 7.27 -5.70 -5.55
CA ILE A 303 7.51 -6.75 -6.56
C ILE A 303 8.51 -6.33 -7.66
N ASN A 304 8.78 -5.03 -7.82
CA ASN A 304 9.78 -4.49 -8.74
C ASN A 304 11.12 -4.19 -8.04
N GLY A 305 11.31 -4.62 -6.79
CA GLY A 305 12.51 -4.31 -6.01
C GLY A 305 12.54 -2.88 -5.46
N VAL A 306 11.47 -2.09 -5.63
CA VAL A 306 11.38 -0.74 -5.06
C VAL A 306 11.13 -0.83 -3.57
N LEU A 307 11.96 -0.15 -2.77
CA LEU A 307 11.93 -0.25 -1.32
C LEU A 307 10.85 0.66 -0.72
N ASN A 308 10.08 0.14 0.23
CA ASN A 308 9.07 0.94 0.92
C ASN A 308 9.68 1.66 2.13
N VAL A 309 9.38 2.96 2.25
CA VAL A 309 9.55 3.73 3.49
C VAL A 309 8.16 4.13 3.94
N SER A 310 7.65 3.49 4.98
CA SER A 310 6.24 3.60 5.30
C SER A 310 5.91 3.48 6.78
N VAL A 311 4.87 4.18 7.21
CA VAL A 311 4.25 3.96 8.54
C VAL A 311 3.68 2.54 8.61
N LEU A 312 3.75 1.90 9.78
CA LEU A 312 3.19 0.57 10.04
C LEU A 312 1.66 0.60 10.11
N ASP A 313 1.05 0.79 8.94
CA ASP A 313 -0.40 0.85 8.73
C ASP A 313 -0.79 0.09 7.44
N GLY A 314 -2.06 -0.27 7.34
CA GLY A 314 -2.60 -1.02 6.21
C GLY A 314 -1.82 -2.30 5.92
N TRP A 315 -1.36 -2.46 4.67
CA TRP A 315 -0.61 -3.66 4.27
C TRP A 315 0.81 -3.71 4.84
N TRP A 316 1.41 -2.55 5.14
CA TRP A 316 2.81 -2.51 5.54
C TRP A 316 3.01 -3.02 6.96
N ASP A 317 1.99 -2.89 7.82
CA ASP A 317 2.01 -3.41 9.19
C ASP A 317 2.23 -4.94 9.25
N GLU A 318 1.71 -5.68 8.26
CA GLU A 318 1.86 -7.14 8.12
C GLU A 318 2.97 -7.57 7.14
N ALA A 319 3.40 -6.68 6.25
CA ALA A 319 4.45 -6.95 5.26
C ALA A 319 5.86 -6.67 5.76
N TRP A 320 6.03 -5.77 6.74
CA TRP A 320 7.35 -5.34 7.19
C TRP A 320 8.00 -6.38 8.12
N HIS A 321 9.23 -6.78 7.79
CA HIS A 321 10.02 -7.77 8.53
C HIS A 321 11.34 -7.20 9.09
N GLY A 322 11.65 -5.93 8.82
CA GLY A 322 12.87 -5.26 9.29
C GLY A 322 14.02 -5.27 8.30
N ASP A 323 13.96 -6.12 7.27
CA ASP A 323 15.01 -6.32 6.26
C ASP A 323 14.51 -6.13 4.81
N ASN A 324 13.28 -5.65 4.63
CA ASN A 324 12.61 -5.49 3.33
C ASN A 324 12.15 -4.04 3.04
N GLY A 325 12.60 -3.09 3.86
CA GLY A 325 12.26 -1.66 3.80
C GLY A 325 12.29 -1.03 5.19
N TRP A 326 11.70 0.16 5.32
CA TRP A 326 11.73 0.94 6.56
C TRP A 326 10.33 1.23 7.12
N ALA A 327 10.25 1.24 8.44
CA ALA A 327 9.09 1.64 9.22
C ALA A 327 9.28 3.07 9.74
N ILE A 328 8.34 3.96 9.45
CA ILE A 328 8.27 5.30 10.06
C ILE A 328 7.49 5.17 11.37
N GLY A 329 8.10 5.54 12.48
CA GLY A 329 7.50 5.47 13.81
C GLY A 329 7.26 4.03 14.30
N GLY A 330 6.32 3.88 15.23
CA GLY A 330 5.94 2.60 15.83
C GLY A 330 4.49 2.21 15.57
N ARG A 331 4.01 1.18 16.27
CA ARG A 331 2.59 0.75 16.23
C ARG A 331 1.72 1.52 17.23
N ASP A 332 2.32 2.36 18.06
CA ASP A 332 1.58 3.18 19.03
C ASP A 332 0.86 4.34 18.34
N VAL A 333 -0.34 4.65 18.83
CA VAL A 333 -1.12 5.81 18.38
C VAL A 333 -1.12 6.85 19.47
N ASN A 334 -0.69 8.07 19.15
CA ASN A 334 -0.72 9.18 20.09
C ASN A 334 -2.03 9.95 19.92
N PRO A 335 -2.81 10.19 21.01
CA PRO A 335 -4.02 11.01 20.95
C PRO A 335 -3.77 12.45 20.46
N ASP A 336 -2.57 12.98 20.65
CA ASP A 336 -2.15 14.25 20.06
C ASP A 336 -1.59 13.99 18.64
N GLU A 337 -2.45 14.21 17.64
CA GLU A 337 -2.10 14.06 16.23
C GLU A 337 -0.93 14.96 15.81
N GLY A 338 -0.81 16.16 16.38
CA GLY A 338 0.26 17.10 16.05
C GLY A 338 1.62 16.63 16.59
N ALA A 339 1.63 16.11 17.82
CA ALA A 339 2.82 15.48 18.39
C ALA A 339 3.23 14.23 17.59
N GLN A 340 2.27 13.42 17.15
CA GLN A 340 2.55 12.25 16.31
C GLN A 340 3.13 12.66 14.95
N ASP A 341 2.54 13.65 14.29
CA ASP A 341 3.01 14.12 12.99
C ASP A 341 4.42 14.69 13.07
N TRP A 342 4.74 15.41 14.16
CA TRP A 342 6.08 15.90 14.39
C TRP A 342 7.08 14.75 14.60
N ALA A 343 6.73 13.75 15.41
CA ALA A 343 7.60 12.60 15.66
C ALA A 343 7.83 11.76 14.39
N ASP A 344 6.77 11.46 13.64
CA ASP A 344 6.85 10.71 12.37
C ASP A 344 7.68 11.49 11.33
N ALA A 345 7.59 12.82 11.30
CA ALA A 345 8.42 13.65 10.44
C ALA A 345 9.90 13.57 10.83
N GLN A 346 10.23 13.68 12.12
CA GLN A 346 11.62 13.54 12.58
C GLN A 346 12.21 12.17 12.25
N ASP A 347 11.43 11.11 12.43
CA ASP A 347 11.85 9.76 12.12
C ASP A 347 11.99 9.52 10.61
N LEU A 348 11.08 10.06 9.79
CA LEU A 348 11.23 10.05 8.33
C LEU A 348 12.57 10.64 7.89
N TYR A 349 12.94 11.82 8.39
CA TYR A 349 14.21 12.41 7.98
C TYR A 349 15.41 11.65 8.54
N ARG A 350 15.35 11.11 9.76
CA ARG A 350 16.39 10.22 10.29
C ARG A 350 16.59 9.02 9.36
N ILE A 351 15.51 8.35 8.96
CA ILE A 351 15.54 7.22 8.01
C ILE A 351 16.18 7.66 6.68
N LEU A 352 15.77 8.81 6.13
CA LEU A 352 16.30 9.31 4.87
C LEU A 352 17.80 9.64 4.95
N GLU A 353 18.21 10.39 5.98
CA GLU A 353 19.56 10.93 6.14
C GLU A 353 20.57 9.87 6.59
N ASP A 354 20.19 8.98 7.50
CA ASP A 354 21.12 8.06 8.16
C ASP A 354 21.11 6.65 7.52
N GLU A 355 20.03 6.27 6.86
CA GLU A 355 19.85 4.91 6.35
C GLU A 355 19.66 4.85 4.84
N VAL A 356 18.62 5.48 4.30
CA VAL A 356 18.22 5.32 2.89
C VAL A 356 19.25 5.93 1.96
N VAL A 357 19.56 7.22 2.11
CA VAL A 357 20.47 7.93 1.20
C VAL A 357 21.88 7.37 1.28
N PRO A 358 22.50 7.19 2.47
CA PRO A 358 23.83 6.59 2.54
C PRO A 358 23.90 5.21 1.91
N ARG A 359 22.92 4.34 2.17
CA ARG A 359 22.91 2.96 1.64
C ARG A 359 22.70 2.89 0.13
N TYR A 360 21.85 3.77 -0.43
CA TYR A 360 21.67 3.85 -1.88
C TYR A 360 22.95 4.28 -2.61
N PHE A 361 23.76 5.16 -2.02
CA PHE A 361 25.01 5.68 -2.61
C PHE A 361 26.26 4.89 -2.20
N GLU A 362 26.14 3.95 -1.25
CA GLU A 362 27.22 3.03 -0.90
C GLU A 362 27.60 2.17 -2.12
N ARG A 363 28.89 2.04 -2.39
CA ARG A 363 29.40 1.27 -3.53
C ARG A 363 30.46 0.30 -3.04
N GLY A 364 30.29 -0.97 -3.39
CA GLY A 364 31.29 -2.02 -3.15
C GLY A 364 32.46 -1.93 -4.14
N LYS A 365 33.34 -2.94 -4.10
CA LYS A 365 34.52 -3.03 -4.98
C LYS A 365 34.15 -3.06 -6.47
N ASP A 366 33.00 -3.63 -6.80
CA ASP A 366 32.53 -3.80 -8.18
C ASP A 366 31.61 -2.65 -8.62
N ALA A 367 31.62 -1.51 -7.90
CA ALA A 367 30.76 -0.35 -8.12
C ALA A 367 29.24 -0.64 -8.05
N LEU A 368 28.84 -1.76 -7.44
CA LEU A 368 27.44 -2.09 -7.14
C LEU A 368 27.04 -1.67 -5.72
N PRO A 369 25.78 -1.27 -5.50
CA PRO A 369 25.24 -1.04 -4.16
C PRO A 369 24.75 -2.35 -3.53
N GLY A 370 25.67 -3.26 -3.17
CA GLY A 370 25.31 -4.62 -2.72
C GLY A 370 24.34 -4.67 -1.53
N SER A 371 24.49 -3.76 -0.56
CA SER A 371 23.57 -3.63 0.59
C SER A 371 22.16 -3.21 0.16
N TRP A 372 22.04 -2.37 -0.87
CA TRP A 372 20.77 -1.98 -1.48
C TRP A 372 20.14 -3.12 -2.27
N VAL A 373 20.92 -3.81 -3.12
CA VAL A 373 20.45 -4.95 -3.92
C VAL A 373 19.93 -6.08 -3.03
N THR A 374 20.58 -6.32 -1.89
CA THR A 374 20.09 -7.27 -0.87
C THR A 374 18.70 -6.88 -0.37
N LEU A 375 18.48 -5.60 -0.03
CA LEU A 375 17.15 -5.11 0.37
C LEU A 375 16.13 -5.25 -0.75
N MET A 376 16.50 -4.97 -2.00
CA MET A 376 15.60 -5.13 -3.16
C MET A 376 15.11 -6.57 -3.26
N ARG A 377 16.03 -7.54 -3.10
CA ARG A 377 15.74 -8.97 -3.11
C ARG A 377 14.78 -9.37 -1.99
N SER A 378 15.04 -8.93 -0.76
CA SER A 378 14.14 -9.16 0.38
C SER A 378 12.76 -8.54 0.16
N SER A 379 12.70 -7.34 -0.43
CA SER A 379 11.43 -6.68 -0.78
C SER A 379 10.61 -7.51 -1.76
N MET A 380 11.23 -7.98 -2.85
CA MET A 380 10.57 -8.84 -3.84
C MET A 380 10.13 -10.17 -3.24
N ALA A 381 11.02 -10.85 -2.49
CA ALA A 381 10.73 -12.15 -1.87
C ALA A 381 9.52 -12.08 -0.94
N SER A 382 9.44 -11.01 -0.12
CA SER A 382 8.30 -10.80 0.78
C SER A 382 7.00 -10.42 0.07
N ALA A 383 7.06 -9.97 -1.20
CA ALA A 383 5.92 -9.40 -1.92
C ALA A 383 5.33 -10.31 -3.00
N LEU A 384 6.16 -10.96 -3.82
CA LEU A 384 5.78 -11.57 -5.10
C LEU A 384 4.60 -12.54 -4.98
N TRP A 385 4.71 -13.53 -4.10
CA TRP A 385 3.62 -14.48 -3.88
C TRP A 385 2.65 -14.00 -2.79
N ARG A 386 3.19 -13.63 -1.63
CA ARG A 386 2.41 -13.32 -0.44
C ARG A 386 1.44 -12.17 -0.67
N PHE A 387 1.73 -11.20 -1.52
CA PHE A 387 0.83 -10.10 -1.86
C PHE A 387 0.37 -10.14 -3.32
N SER A 388 0.34 -11.34 -3.92
CA SER A 388 -0.27 -11.58 -5.23
C SER A 388 -1.80 -11.63 -5.16
N SER A 389 -2.46 -11.31 -6.27
CA SER A 389 -3.89 -11.57 -6.43
C SER A 389 -4.22 -13.06 -6.43
N THR A 390 -3.27 -13.94 -6.79
CA THR A 390 -3.47 -15.39 -6.82
C THR A 390 -3.69 -15.91 -5.40
N ARG A 391 -2.77 -15.62 -4.47
CA ARG A 391 -2.94 -15.90 -3.04
C ARG A 391 -4.23 -15.27 -2.49
N MET A 392 -4.50 -14.00 -2.82
CA MET A 392 -5.73 -13.32 -2.38
C MET A 392 -7.00 -14.06 -2.83
N LEU A 393 -7.03 -14.59 -4.06
CA LEU A 393 -8.16 -15.37 -4.57
C LEU A 393 -8.29 -16.73 -3.87
N HIS A 394 -7.18 -17.39 -3.54
CA HIS A 394 -7.18 -18.57 -2.67
C HIS A 394 -7.83 -18.28 -1.32
N ASP A 395 -7.40 -17.21 -0.65
CA ASP A 395 -7.99 -16.79 0.64
C ASP A 395 -9.50 -16.51 0.51
N TYR A 396 -9.94 -15.83 -0.56
CA TYR A 396 -11.37 -15.63 -0.81
C TYR A 396 -12.12 -16.95 -1.05
N ALA A 397 -11.53 -17.87 -1.82
CA ALA A 397 -12.13 -19.17 -2.10
C ALA A 397 -12.33 -19.96 -0.79
N GLU A 398 -11.27 -20.10 0.00
CA GLU A 398 -11.24 -20.94 1.19
C GLU A 398 -11.99 -20.35 2.38
N LEU A 399 -11.81 -19.05 2.64
CA LEU A 399 -12.38 -18.40 3.84
C LEU A 399 -13.79 -17.88 3.62
N MET A 400 -14.18 -17.66 2.37
CA MET A 400 -15.39 -16.90 2.05
C MET A 400 -16.35 -17.66 1.11
N TYR A 401 -15.92 -18.01 -0.11
CA TYR A 401 -16.82 -18.61 -1.11
C TYR A 401 -17.21 -20.06 -0.80
N LEU A 402 -16.26 -20.93 -0.47
CA LEU A 402 -16.52 -22.34 -0.15
C LEU A 402 -17.42 -22.48 1.10
N PRO A 403 -17.15 -21.78 2.22
CA PRO A 403 -18.06 -21.80 3.37
C PRO A 403 -19.46 -21.26 3.03
N ALA A 404 -19.56 -20.21 2.20
CA ALA A 404 -20.86 -19.68 1.77
C ALA A 404 -21.64 -20.66 0.87
N ALA A 405 -20.93 -21.53 0.14
CA ALA A 405 -21.52 -22.62 -0.65
C ALA A 405 -21.85 -23.87 0.19
N GLY A 406 -21.56 -23.88 1.49
CA GLY A 406 -21.77 -25.04 2.37
C GLY A 406 -20.71 -26.14 2.21
N VAL A 407 -19.57 -25.82 1.59
CA VAL A 407 -18.43 -26.73 1.48
C VAL A 407 -17.57 -26.56 2.73
N GLU A 408 -17.43 -27.62 3.53
CA GLU A 408 -16.49 -27.61 4.64
C GLU A 408 -15.05 -27.57 4.10
N PRO A 409 -14.20 -26.67 4.62
CA PRO A 409 -12.81 -26.63 4.19
C PRO A 409 -12.15 -27.97 4.49
N PRO A 410 -11.28 -28.48 3.60
CA PRO A 410 -10.53 -29.69 3.87
C PRO A 410 -9.78 -29.51 5.20
N THR A 411 -9.94 -30.46 6.11
CA THR A 411 -9.25 -30.44 7.40
C THR A 411 -7.75 -30.36 7.13
N VAL A 412 -7.13 -29.23 7.51
CA VAL A 412 -5.67 -29.05 7.43
C VAL A 412 -5.03 -30.20 8.21
N ARG A 413 -4.41 -31.15 7.50
CA ARG A 413 -3.58 -32.18 8.13
C ARG A 413 -2.41 -31.44 8.78
N SER A 414 -2.46 -31.30 10.09
CA SER A 414 -1.29 -30.89 10.87
C SER A 414 -0.14 -31.85 10.53
N GLY A 415 0.90 -31.31 9.90
CA GLY A 415 2.14 -32.05 9.64
C GLY A 415 2.73 -32.60 10.94
N PRO A 416 3.56 -33.66 10.87
CA PRO A 416 3.99 -34.39 12.05
C PRO A 416 4.72 -33.46 13.01
N SER A 417 4.15 -33.33 14.22
CA SER A 417 4.79 -32.74 15.39
C SER A 417 6.18 -33.33 15.55
N LYS A 418 7.22 -32.52 15.30
CA LYS A 418 8.59 -32.82 15.73
C LYS A 418 8.63 -32.80 17.26
N ARG A 419 8.31 -33.92 17.90
CA ARG A 419 8.81 -34.24 19.26
C ARG A 419 10.13 -34.99 19.12
N GLY A 420 11.20 -34.23 18.88
CA GLY A 420 12.58 -34.65 19.08
C GLY A 420 12.96 -34.44 20.55
N GLY A 421 13.65 -35.43 21.12
CA GLY A 421 14.01 -35.46 22.53
C GLY A 421 15.14 -34.51 22.94
N ALA A 422 15.02 -34.05 24.18
CA ALA A 422 16.07 -33.62 25.10
C ALA A 422 15.37 -33.71 26.47
N GLY A 423 15.79 -34.50 27.46
CA GLY A 423 17.13 -34.70 27.99
C GLY A 423 16.94 -34.69 29.52
N ARG A 424 16.73 -35.87 30.12
CA ARG A 424 16.84 -36.07 31.56
C ARG A 424 18.28 -35.77 31.97
N LYS A 425 18.53 -34.76 32.80
CA LYS A 425 19.60 -34.69 33.82
C LYS A 425 19.66 -33.28 34.43
N SER A 426 18.97 -33.08 35.56
CA SER A 426 19.30 -32.04 36.54
C SER A 426 18.47 -32.21 37.82
N GLU A 427 18.62 -33.34 38.52
CA GLU A 427 18.19 -33.47 39.92
C GLU A 427 19.18 -34.35 40.66
N ARG A 428 20.14 -33.69 41.33
CA ARG A 428 20.89 -34.17 42.50
C ARG A 428 21.85 -33.06 42.90
N ILE A 429 21.45 -32.30 43.92
CA ILE A 429 22.24 -31.73 45.02
C ILE A 429 21.22 -30.93 45.85
N ALA A 430 20.80 -31.50 46.99
CA ALA A 430 20.31 -30.83 48.20
C ALA A 430 19.45 -31.81 49.03
N ALA A 431 20.10 -32.73 49.77
CA ALA A 431 19.53 -33.37 50.96
C ALA A 431 20.62 -34.15 51.72
N GLU A 432 21.55 -33.42 52.35
CA GLU A 432 22.21 -33.86 53.58
C GLU A 432 22.06 -32.73 54.59
N ALA A 433 20.94 -32.76 55.29
CA ALA A 433 20.71 -32.12 56.58
C ALA A 433 19.55 -32.85 57.24
N GLY A 434 19.85 -33.77 58.15
CA GLY A 434 18.88 -34.54 58.96
C GLY A 434 19.01 -36.03 58.77
#